data_AF-A0A7S1SUJ3-F1
#
_entry.id   AF-A0A7S1SUJ3-F1
#
_cell.length_a   1.000
_cell.length_b   1.000
_cell.length_c   1.000
_cell.angle_alpha   90.00
_cell.angle_beta   90.00
_cell.angle_gamma   90.00
#
_symmetry.space_group_name_H-M   'P 1'
#
loop_
_entity.id
_entity.type
_entity.pdbx_description
1 polymer ?
#
loop_
_entity_poly.entity_id
_entity_poly.type
_entity_poly.pdbx_seq_one_letter_code
_entity_poly.pdbx_strand_id
1 'polypeptide(L)'
;FPASLLEHCLKVTFEAPPGMKKNLIRTYEFWTPEYIAEGTPVRAQLLFALAWFHAVVQERRNYIPQGWSKFYEFSFADLRSGADIINIGTQAGKSPQWEYLHGLLENAIYGGRVDNPFDLRVLVTYLEQYFTSDVVAVGGRVKPLPGTRNTVLPSSAHHGDYLALIQSLPDADTP
;
A
#
# COMPACT_ATOMS: atom_id res chain seq x y z
N PHE A 1 -3.47 26.83 21.96
CA PHE A 1 -2.00 26.76 21.96
C PHE A 1 -1.44 28.20 21.96
N PRO A 2 -0.38 28.56 22.69
CA PRO A 2 0.09 29.95 22.78
C PRO A 2 0.61 30.49 21.45
N ALA A 3 0.16 31.68 21.04
CA ALA A 3 0.54 32.30 19.76
C ALA A 3 2.05 32.62 19.69
N SER A 4 2.61 33.11 20.80
CA SER A 4 4.04 33.42 20.92
C SER A 4 4.93 32.21 20.64
N LEU A 5 4.55 31.02 21.09
CA LEU A 5 5.30 29.79 20.81
C LEU A 5 5.22 29.42 19.33
N LEU A 6 4.05 29.56 18.70
CA LEU A 6 3.89 29.30 17.27
C LEU A 6 4.69 30.26 16.40
N GLU A 7 4.86 31.53 16.81
CA GLU A 7 5.66 32.51 16.06
C GLU A 7 7.17 32.24 16.11
N HIS A 8 7.65 31.56 17.15
CA HIS A 8 9.08 31.26 17.34
C HIS A 8 9.49 29.83 16.96
N CYS A 9 8.59 29.05 16.35
CA CYS A 9 8.85 27.67 15.94
C CYS A 9 8.75 27.49 14.42
N LEU A 10 9.56 26.57 13.88
CA LEU A 10 9.37 26.05 12.53
C LEU A 10 8.12 25.15 12.52
N LYS A 11 7.10 25.55 11.78
CA LYS A 11 5.86 24.78 11.62
C LYS A 11 6.04 23.81 10.46
N VAL A 12 5.93 22.53 10.74
CA VAL A 12 5.96 21.46 9.72
C VAL A 12 4.62 20.73 9.78
N THR A 13 3.89 20.72 8.67
CA THR A 13 2.68 19.93 8.51
C THR A 13 3.04 18.55 7.98
N PHE A 14 2.55 17.49 8.64
CA PHE A 14 2.81 16.12 8.25
C PHE A 14 1.49 15.42 7.90
N GLU A 15 1.08 15.58 6.65
CA GLU A 15 -0.14 14.99 6.11
C GLU A 15 0.23 13.81 5.18
N ALA A 16 -0.75 12.96 4.87
CA ALA A 16 -0.57 11.96 3.81
C ALA A 16 -0.36 12.71 2.48
N PRO A 17 0.61 12.31 1.65
CA PRO A 17 0.86 13.03 0.41
C PRO A 17 -0.35 12.86 -0.52
N PRO A 18 -0.88 13.94 -1.11
CA PRO A 18 -2.06 13.84 -1.96
C PRO A 18 -1.70 13.15 -3.27
N GLY A 19 -2.47 12.12 -3.61
CA GLY A 19 -2.39 11.38 -4.86
C GLY A 19 -1.54 10.12 -4.79
N MET A 20 -1.91 9.14 -5.61
CA MET A 20 -1.34 7.79 -5.65
C MET A 20 0.17 7.82 -5.88
N LYS A 21 0.62 8.59 -6.88
CA LYS A 21 2.04 8.69 -7.24
C LYS A 21 2.90 9.20 -6.08
N LYS A 22 2.48 10.28 -5.42
CA LYS A 22 3.25 10.86 -4.30
C LYS A 22 3.24 9.95 -3.07
N ASN A 23 2.15 9.23 -2.84
CA ASN A 23 2.07 8.21 -1.78
C ASN A 23 3.07 7.08 -1.98
N LEU A 24 3.14 6.56 -3.20
CA LEU A 24 4.08 5.52 -3.58
C LEU A 24 5.53 6.01 -3.53
N ILE A 25 5.82 7.22 -4.03
CA ILE A 25 7.16 7.83 -3.94
C ILE A 25 7.60 7.89 -2.47
N ARG A 26 6.77 8.45 -1.59
CA ARG A 26 7.10 8.56 -0.17
C ARG A 26 7.36 7.19 0.48
N THR A 27 6.61 6.17 0.09
CA THR A 27 6.81 4.81 0.57
C THR A 27 8.14 4.23 0.08
N TYR A 28 8.48 4.42 -1.20
CA TYR A 28 9.72 3.91 -1.80
C TYR A 28 10.97 4.77 -1.50
N GLU A 29 10.80 5.99 -1.01
CA GLU A 29 11.87 6.77 -0.37
C GLU A 29 12.22 6.20 1.01
N PHE A 30 11.23 5.68 1.73
CA PHE A 30 11.43 5.03 3.03
C PHE A 30 11.97 3.60 2.89
N TRP A 31 11.50 2.83 1.91
CA TRP A 31 11.98 1.49 1.61
C TRP A 31 13.26 1.54 0.77
N THR A 32 14.41 1.28 1.40
CA THR A 32 15.71 1.37 0.72
C THR A 32 15.89 0.30 -0.37
N PRO A 33 16.83 0.50 -1.31
CA PRO A 33 17.15 -0.50 -2.32
C PRO A 33 17.52 -1.86 -1.72
N GLU A 34 18.26 -1.87 -0.61
CA GLU A 34 18.66 -3.08 0.11
C GLU A 34 17.45 -3.79 0.70
N TYR A 35 16.52 -3.03 1.29
CA TYR A 35 15.29 -3.58 1.87
C TYR A 35 14.40 -4.25 0.82
N ILE A 36 14.29 -3.66 -0.38
CA ILE A 36 13.50 -4.27 -1.48
C ILE A 36 14.22 -5.46 -2.11
N ALA A 37 15.54 -5.39 -2.25
CA ALA A 37 16.36 -6.48 -2.81
C ALA A 37 16.47 -7.69 -1.87
N GLU A 38 16.09 -7.55 -0.59
CA GLU A 38 16.07 -8.65 0.36
C GLU A 38 15.00 -9.70 -0.01
N GLY A 39 15.39 -10.97 -0.05
CA GLY A 39 14.48 -12.08 -0.27
C GLY A 39 14.14 -12.33 -1.75
N THR A 40 12.90 -12.72 -2.02
CA THR A 40 12.47 -13.18 -3.35
C THR A 40 11.77 -12.06 -4.13
N PRO A 41 11.72 -12.13 -5.48
CA PRO A 41 10.91 -11.21 -6.27
C PRO A 41 9.43 -11.17 -5.86
N VAL A 42 8.88 -12.30 -5.40
CA VAL A 42 7.52 -12.40 -4.83
C VAL A 42 7.35 -11.46 -3.64
N ARG A 43 8.35 -11.40 -2.75
CA ARG A 43 8.33 -10.49 -1.60
C ARG A 43 8.29 -9.03 -2.08
N ALA A 44 9.15 -8.66 -3.02
CA ALA A 44 9.17 -7.31 -3.57
C ALA A 44 7.82 -6.92 -4.24
N GLN A 45 7.21 -7.86 -4.98
CA GLN A 45 5.89 -7.67 -5.57
C GLN A 45 4.80 -7.48 -4.51
N LEU A 46 4.81 -8.27 -3.45
CA LEU A 46 3.86 -8.14 -2.33
C LEU A 46 4.03 -6.82 -1.58
N LEU A 47 5.28 -6.37 -1.37
CA LEU A 47 5.55 -5.06 -0.78
C LEU A 47 4.98 -3.94 -1.66
N PHE A 48 5.17 -4.00 -2.97
CA PHE A 48 4.57 -3.03 -3.88
C PHE A 48 3.03 -3.08 -3.83
N ALA A 49 2.44 -4.27 -3.85
CA ALA A 49 0.99 -4.45 -3.75
C ALA A 49 0.44 -3.85 -2.44
N LEU A 50 1.17 -3.98 -1.33
CA LEU A 50 0.83 -3.34 -0.06
C LEU A 50 0.96 -1.82 -0.12
N ALA A 51 2.03 -1.27 -0.71
CA ALA A 51 2.18 0.17 -0.87
C ALA A 51 1.04 0.75 -1.73
N TRP A 52 0.68 0.05 -2.81
CA TRP A 52 -0.43 0.41 -3.68
C TRP A 52 -1.76 0.38 -2.93
N PHE A 53 -2.07 -0.73 -2.24
CA PHE A 53 -3.26 -0.85 -1.41
C PHE A 53 -3.33 0.27 -0.37
N HIS A 54 -2.23 0.55 0.33
CA HIS A 54 -2.15 1.60 1.32
C HIS A 54 -2.48 2.98 0.71
N ALA A 55 -1.87 3.29 -0.44
CA ALA A 55 -2.18 4.52 -1.17
C ALA A 55 -3.66 4.60 -1.56
N VAL A 56 -4.25 3.52 -2.09
CA VAL A 56 -5.68 3.49 -2.46
C VAL A 56 -6.58 3.74 -1.25
N VAL A 57 -6.40 3.03 -0.14
CA VAL A 57 -7.26 3.23 1.04
C VAL A 57 -7.10 4.62 1.63
N GLN A 58 -5.91 5.21 1.50
CA GLN A 58 -5.64 6.58 1.92
C GLN A 58 -6.33 7.62 1.02
N GLU A 59 -6.22 7.48 -0.31
CA GLU A 59 -6.82 8.40 -1.29
C GLU A 59 -8.35 8.33 -1.29
N ARG A 60 -8.94 7.16 -1.03
CA ARG A 60 -10.40 7.02 -0.89
C ARG A 60 -11.00 7.91 0.20
N ARG A 61 -10.21 8.33 1.19
CA ARG A 61 -10.66 9.25 2.26
C ARG A 61 -10.96 10.66 1.75
N ASN A 62 -10.46 11.02 0.57
CA ASN A 62 -10.74 12.30 -0.06
C ASN A 62 -12.16 12.37 -0.64
N TYR A 63 -12.87 11.24 -0.73
CA TYR A 63 -14.18 11.12 -1.39
C TYR A 63 -15.30 10.71 -0.44
N ILE A 64 -15.36 11.27 0.77
CA ILE A 64 -16.42 10.95 1.73
C ILE A 64 -17.75 11.59 1.28
N PRO A 65 -18.89 10.86 1.29
CA PRO A 65 -19.08 9.51 1.85
C PRO A 65 -18.91 8.31 0.87
N GLN A 66 -18.65 8.54 -0.41
CA GLN A 66 -18.61 7.46 -1.43
C GLN A 66 -17.37 6.57 -1.34
N GLY A 67 -16.22 7.12 -0.99
CA GLY A 67 -14.96 6.40 -0.79
C GLY A 67 -14.96 5.61 0.52
N TRP A 68 -15.40 6.26 1.59
CA TRP A 68 -15.62 5.68 2.92
C TRP A 68 -16.81 6.36 3.57
N SER A 69 -17.59 5.65 4.39
CA SER A 69 -18.71 6.26 5.11
C SER A 69 -18.27 7.36 6.09
N LYS A 70 -17.03 7.29 6.59
CA LYS A 70 -16.40 8.30 7.44
C LYS A 70 -14.88 8.29 7.30
N PHE A 71 -14.23 9.24 7.96
CA PHE A 71 -12.77 9.31 7.97
C PHE A 71 -12.17 8.20 8.85
N TYR A 72 -11.36 7.33 8.23
CA TYR A 72 -10.52 6.35 8.92
C TYR A 72 -9.05 6.76 8.81
N GLU A 73 -8.34 6.77 9.93
CA GLU A 73 -6.94 7.16 9.93
C GLU A 73 -6.05 5.96 9.56
N PHE A 74 -5.82 5.67 8.28
CA PHE A 74 -4.74 4.73 7.90
C PHE A 74 -3.39 5.44 7.99
N SER A 75 -2.48 4.90 8.80
CA SER A 75 -1.21 5.48 9.21
C SER A 75 -0.02 4.72 8.65
N PHE A 76 1.16 5.34 8.70
CA PHE A 76 2.41 4.69 8.30
C PHE A 76 2.76 3.46 9.17
N ALA A 77 2.27 3.40 10.41
CA ALA A 77 2.45 2.24 11.27
C ALA A 77 1.73 1.01 10.70
N ASP A 78 0.53 1.18 10.13
CA ASP A 78 -0.23 0.08 9.52
C ASP A 78 0.50 -0.47 8.29
N LEU A 79 1.09 0.42 7.48
CA LEU A 79 1.93 0.04 6.34
C LEU A 79 3.16 -0.77 6.79
N ARG A 80 3.86 -0.32 7.85
CA ARG A 80 5.01 -1.05 8.39
C ARG A 80 4.61 -2.42 8.92
N SER A 81 3.54 -2.50 9.72
CA SER A 81 3.07 -3.78 10.26
C SER A 81 2.59 -4.74 9.15
N GLY A 82 1.95 -4.22 8.09
CA GLY A 82 1.65 -5.01 6.90
C GLY A 82 2.90 -5.55 6.21
N ALA A 83 3.96 -4.75 6.11
CA ALA A 83 5.23 -5.17 5.53
C ALA A 83 5.92 -6.26 6.39
N ASP A 84 5.85 -6.15 7.72
CA ASP A 84 6.36 -7.16 8.64
C ASP A 84 5.63 -8.51 8.46
N ILE A 85 4.30 -8.48 8.28
CA ILE A 85 3.51 -9.68 7.97
C ILE A 85 3.99 -10.32 6.66
N ILE A 86 4.22 -9.52 5.62
CA ILE A 86 4.74 -10.02 4.33
C ILE A 86 6.14 -10.62 4.50
N ASN A 87 7.01 -9.97 5.28
CA ASN A 87 8.37 -10.46 5.55
C ASN A 87 8.32 -11.83 6.22
N ILE A 88 7.48 -12.01 7.24
CA ILE A 88 7.29 -13.29 7.93
C ILE A 88 6.67 -14.33 6.97
N GLY A 89 5.66 -13.95 6.21
CA GLY A 89 4.95 -14.84 5.29
C GLY A 89 5.80 -15.33 4.12
N THR A 90 6.83 -14.59 3.73
CA THR A 90 7.74 -14.91 2.61
C THR A 90 9.14 -15.33 3.06
N GLN A 91 9.37 -15.43 4.37
CA GLN A 91 10.67 -15.79 4.93
C GLN A 91 11.17 -17.12 4.37
N ALA A 92 12.47 -17.20 4.08
CA ALA A 92 13.12 -18.37 3.51
C ALA A 92 12.52 -18.84 2.16
N GLY A 93 11.94 -17.90 1.39
CA GLY A 93 11.41 -18.18 0.06
C GLY A 93 10.08 -18.94 0.05
N LYS A 94 9.36 -18.97 1.18
CA LYS A 94 8.02 -19.56 1.25
C LYS A 94 7.06 -18.82 0.33
N SER A 95 6.19 -19.58 -0.32
CA SER A 95 5.05 -19.01 -1.02
C SER A 95 4.07 -18.40 -0.01
N PRO A 96 3.48 -17.23 -0.30
CA PRO A 96 2.53 -16.59 0.59
C PRO A 96 1.28 -17.47 0.77
N GLN A 97 0.81 -17.58 2.00
CA GLN A 97 -0.49 -18.18 2.31
C GLN A 97 -1.56 -17.09 2.26
N TRP A 98 -2.33 -17.06 1.17
CA TRP A 98 -3.27 -15.97 0.89
C TRP A 98 -4.31 -15.75 1.99
N GLU A 99 -4.96 -16.83 2.46
CA GLU A 99 -5.96 -16.75 3.54
C GLU A 99 -5.39 -16.13 4.82
N TYR A 100 -4.15 -16.49 5.18
CA TYR A 100 -3.48 -15.93 6.35
C TYR A 100 -3.11 -14.45 6.14
N LEU A 101 -2.61 -14.11 4.96
CA LEU A 101 -2.25 -12.73 4.62
C LEU A 101 -3.49 -11.82 4.63
N HIS A 102 -4.58 -12.24 4.01
CA HIS A 102 -5.87 -11.54 4.04
C HIS A 102 -6.37 -11.42 5.47
N GLY A 103 -6.43 -12.52 6.21
CA GLY A 103 -6.94 -12.55 7.57
C GLY A 103 -6.17 -11.64 8.52
N LEU A 104 -4.84 -11.55 8.40
CA LEU A 104 -4.04 -10.63 9.23
C LEU A 104 -4.19 -9.17 8.80
N LEU A 105 -4.14 -8.88 7.49
CA LEU A 105 -4.29 -7.52 7.00
C LEU A 105 -5.68 -6.96 7.31
N GLU A 106 -6.71 -7.79 7.20
CA GLU A 106 -8.09 -7.48 7.60
C GLU A 106 -8.20 -7.34 9.11
N ASN A 107 -8.00 -8.41 9.88
CA ASN A 107 -8.40 -8.43 11.29
C ASN A 107 -7.42 -7.71 12.22
N ALA A 108 -6.12 -7.72 11.91
CA ALA A 108 -5.10 -7.20 12.82
C ALA A 108 -4.61 -5.79 12.44
N ILE A 109 -4.58 -5.44 11.15
CA ILE A 109 -3.96 -4.20 10.69
C ILE A 109 -5.00 -3.15 10.28
N TYR A 110 -5.70 -3.36 9.17
CA TYR A 110 -6.55 -2.32 8.57
C TYR A 110 -7.99 -2.35 9.09
N GLY A 111 -8.58 -3.53 9.25
CA GLY A 111 -9.97 -3.69 9.69
C GLY A 111 -10.19 -3.31 11.14
N GLY A 112 -9.15 -3.32 11.99
CA GLY A 112 -9.22 -2.80 13.37
C GLY A 112 -9.60 -1.31 13.44
N ARG A 113 -9.48 -0.56 12.33
CA ARG A 113 -9.91 0.84 12.23
C ARG A 113 -11.32 1.02 11.69
N VAL A 114 -11.87 0.00 11.04
CA VAL A 114 -13.12 0.07 10.26
C VAL A 114 -14.24 -0.59 11.05
N ASP A 115 -15.19 0.21 11.55
CA ASP A 115 -16.31 -0.27 12.36
C ASP A 115 -17.63 -0.38 11.57
N ASN A 116 -17.72 0.19 10.37
CA ASN A 116 -18.87 0.04 9.49
C ASN A 116 -18.76 -1.26 8.65
N PRO A 117 -19.74 -2.19 8.72
CA PRO A 117 -19.71 -3.44 7.96
C PRO A 117 -19.71 -3.29 6.43
N PHE A 118 -20.22 -2.18 5.89
CA PHE A 118 -20.15 -1.89 4.45
C PHE A 118 -18.74 -1.45 4.05
N ASP A 119 -18.11 -0.59 4.84
CA ASP A 119 -16.73 -0.18 4.61
C ASP A 119 -15.79 -1.39 4.77
N LEU A 120 -16.02 -2.26 5.76
CA LEU A 120 -15.22 -3.47 5.95
C LEU A 120 -15.26 -4.37 4.71
N ARG A 121 -16.44 -4.54 4.09
CA ARG A 121 -16.56 -5.29 2.82
C ARG A 121 -15.76 -4.65 1.68
N VAL A 122 -15.73 -3.32 1.58
CA VAL A 122 -14.91 -2.61 0.60
C VAL A 122 -13.43 -2.86 0.86
N LEU A 123 -12.99 -2.78 2.11
CA LEU A 123 -11.61 -3.07 2.51
C LEU A 123 -11.19 -4.49 2.11
N VAL A 124 -12.00 -5.49 2.46
CA VAL A 124 -11.77 -6.90 2.14
C VAL A 124 -11.70 -7.11 0.63
N THR A 125 -12.61 -6.49 -0.13
CA THR A 125 -12.61 -6.58 -1.60
C THR A 125 -11.27 -6.11 -2.18
N TYR A 126 -10.72 -5.00 -1.68
CA TYR A 126 -9.40 -4.54 -2.13
C TYR A 126 -8.27 -5.47 -1.72
N LEU A 127 -8.31 -6.04 -0.52
CA LEU A 127 -7.32 -7.03 -0.09
C LEU A 127 -7.32 -8.27 -0.99
N GLU A 128 -8.49 -8.84 -1.28
CA GLU A 128 -8.64 -9.99 -2.17
C GLU A 128 -8.17 -9.69 -3.60
N GLN A 129 -8.42 -8.47 -4.08
CA GLN A 129 -8.03 -8.05 -5.43
C GLN A 129 -6.53 -7.83 -5.59
N TYR A 130 -5.84 -7.24 -4.59
CA TYR A 130 -4.41 -6.93 -4.70
C TYR A 130 -3.51 -8.07 -4.24
N PHE A 131 -3.93 -8.87 -3.27
CA PHE A 131 -3.14 -9.96 -2.71
C PHE A 131 -3.63 -11.30 -3.24
N THR A 132 -3.31 -11.59 -4.49
CA THR A 132 -3.65 -12.85 -5.16
C THR A 132 -2.50 -13.33 -6.04
N SER A 133 -2.45 -14.63 -6.32
CA SER A 133 -1.48 -15.25 -7.22
C SER A 133 -1.55 -14.70 -8.65
N ASP A 134 -2.67 -14.10 -9.03
CA ASP A 134 -2.84 -13.50 -10.35
C ASP A 134 -2.08 -12.17 -10.49
N VAL A 135 -1.93 -11.42 -9.39
CA VAL A 135 -1.23 -10.12 -9.35
C VAL A 135 0.26 -10.33 -9.02
N VAL A 136 0.57 -11.34 -8.22
CA VAL A 136 1.93 -11.67 -7.78
C VAL A 136 2.33 -13.01 -8.39
N ALA A 137 3.16 -12.99 -9.43
CA ALA A 137 3.61 -14.22 -10.08
C ALA A 137 5.10 -14.22 -10.40
N VAL A 138 5.70 -15.40 -10.23
CA VAL A 138 6.99 -15.80 -10.81
C VAL A 138 6.68 -16.72 -12.00
N GLY A 139 6.73 -16.19 -13.21
CA GLY A 139 6.66 -16.99 -14.44
C GLY A 139 5.28 -17.25 -15.04
N GLY A 140 4.21 -16.59 -14.56
CA GLY A 140 2.85 -16.67 -15.11
C GLY A 140 2.39 -15.37 -15.79
N ARG A 141 1.18 -15.37 -16.38
CA ARG A 141 0.52 -14.14 -16.85
C ARG A 141 0.11 -13.29 -15.64
N VAL A 142 0.89 -12.26 -15.33
CA VAL A 142 0.56 -11.28 -14.29
C VAL A 142 -0.59 -10.41 -14.79
N LYS A 143 -1.68 -10.33 -14.02
CA LYS A 143 -2.79 -9.40 -14.29
C LYS A 143 -2.37 -7.98 -13.91
N PRO A 144 -2.82 -6.96 -14.64
CA PRO A 144 -2.63 -5.57 -14.23
C PRO A 144 -3.21 -5.31 -12.84
N LEU A 145 -2.62 -4.37 -12.11
CA LEU A 145 -3.14 -3.91 -10.84
C LEU A 145 -4.60 -3.44 -10.99
N PRO A 146 -5.52 -3.90 -10.14
CA PRO A 146 -6.89 -3.44 -10.11
C PRO A 146 -6.99 -1.91 -10.09
N GLY A 147 -7.78 -1.34 -11.00
CA GLY A 147 -7.95 0.10 -11.17
C GLY A 147 -6.93 0.76 -12.11
N THR A 148 -5.99 0.01 -12.68
CA THR A 148 -5.04 0.54 -13.68
C THR A 148 -5.37 0.06 -15.08
N ARG A 149 -4.93 0.81 -16.10
CA ARG A 149 -5.20 0.44 -17.50
C ARG A 149 -4.37 -0.76 -17.95
N ASN A 150 -3.10 -0.86 -17.55
CA ASN A 150 -2.16 -1.93 -17.93
C ASN A 150 -0.91 -1.98 -17.01
N THR A 151 -1.03 -1.56 -15.74
CA THR A 151 0.14 -1.52 -14.85
C THR A 151 0.41 -2.90 -14.27
N VAL A 152 1.48 -3.54 -14.73
CA VAL A 152 1.90 -4.87 -14.28
C VAL A 152 3.08 -4.73 -13.33
N LEU A 153 3.11 -5.56 -12.27
CA LEU A 153 4.22 -5.56 -11.31
C LEU A 153 5.50 -6.08 -11.97
N PRO A 154 6.66 -5.44 -11.74
CA PRO A 154 7.95 -5.99 -12.12
C PRO A 154 8.15 -7.40 -11.59
N SER A 155 8.82 -8.26 -12.36
CA SER A 155 9.19 -9.62 -11.95
C SER A 155 10.53 -9.68 -11.22
N SER A 156 11.16 -8.54 -10.97
CA SER A 156 12.45 -8.42 -10.30
C SER A 156 12.29 -8.02 -8.83
N ALA A 157 13.37 -8.17 -8.06
CA ALA A 157 13.53 -7.60 -6.74
C ALA A 157 14.34 -6.29 -6.77
N HIS A 158 14.42 -5.61 -7.93
CA HIS A 158 15.19 -4.38 -8.07
C HIS A 158 14.32 -3.17 -7.75
N HIS A 159 14.72 -2.40 -6.73
CA HIS A 159 14.05 -1.16 -6.32
C HIS A 159 13.82 -0.17 -7.47
N GLY A 160 14.82 -0.03 -8.37
CA GLY A 160 14.74 0.84 -9.53
C GLY A 160 13.59 0.51 -10.50
N ASP A 161 13.23 -0.77 -10.64
CA ASP A 161 12.15 -1.18 -11.55
C ASP A 161 10.79 -0.72 -11.01
N TYR A 162 10.59 -0.80 -9.70
CA TYR A 162 9.39 -0.28 -9.04
C TYR A 162 9.35 1.25 -9.04
N LEU A 163 10.49 1.93 -8.83
CA LEU A 163 10.56 3.39 -8.96
C LEU A 163 10.22 3.86 -10.37
N ALA A 164 10.75 3.20 -11.41
CA ALA A 164 10.44 3.52 -12.80
C ALA A 164 8.94 3.35 -13.07
N LEU A 165 8.32 2.30 -12.52
CA LEU A 165 6.88 2.10 -12.59
C LEU A 165 6.12 3.25 -11.93
N ILE A 166 6.51 3.66 -10.72
CA ILE A 166 5.87 4.79 -10.00
C ILE A 166 6.01 6.09 -10.80
N GLN A 167 7.18 6.34 -11.38
CA GLN A 167 7.43 7.52 -12.19
C GLN A 167 6.58 7.57 -13.47
N SER A 168 6.23 6.40 -14.02
CA SER A 168 5.36 6.28 -15.20
C SER A 168 3.88 6.58 -14.93
N LEU A 169 3.47 6.63 -13.65
CA LEU A 169 2.10 6.96 -13.28
C LEU A 169 1.76 8.43 -13.63
N PRO A 170 0.49 8.71 -13.99
CA PRO A 170 0.05 10.07 -14.23
C PRO A 170 0.19 10.92 -12.98
N ASP A 171 0.42 12.23 -13.16
CA ASP A 171 0.51 13.18 -12.04
C ASP A 171 -0.87 13.58 -11.49
N ALA A 172 -1.93 13.34 -12.28
CA ALA A 172 -3.31 13.59 -11.90
C ALA A 172 -4.04 12.25 -11.77
N ASP A 173 -4.60 12.03 -10.59
CA ASP A 173 -5.42 10.87 -10.29
C ASP A 173 -6.87 11.13 -10.70
N THR A 174 -7.48 10.17 -11.40
CA THR A 174 -8.91 10.16 -11.68
C THR A 174 -9.63 9.25 -10.69
N PRO A 175 -10.87 9.57 -10.27
CA PRO A 175 -11.67 8.68 -9.43
C PRO A 175 -11.88 7.29 -10.02
#